data_AF-A0A0M9DW43-F1
#
_entry.id   AF-A0A0M9DW43-F1
#
_cell.length_a   1.000
_cell.length_b   1.000
_cell.length_c   1.000
_cell.angle_alpha   90.00
_cell.angle_beta   90.00
_cell.angle_gamma   90.00
#
_symmetry.space_group_name_H-M   'P 1'
#
loop_
_entity.id
_entity.type
_entity.pdbx_description
1 polymer ?
#
loop_
_entity_poly.entity_id
_entity_poly.type
_entity_poly.pdbx_seq_one_letter_code
_entity_poly.pdbx_strand_id
1 'polypeptide(L)'
;MLPDDEITSTEQLLTLIRNKDEQDDAIDVKDSSGSIQMIDPDSDHITIGVDIRENHITLVKIRPSKKTEWKLIDCVQKILPPTKSGILEDLSAKVLSQYIGDFIGSAKKYKIWAFVSSEKTDVRHILIPKVHEKELTNTIFWSAKKEMGIDDNCFLDFEVLGDITQKGVGKTAVMVYTVPKIQIAALKDLFINAGFPLAGISMPEFSTQNLLRSDLLSGSGDTVATLSIGSSYSKISIYRRGNLTLTRRIKACLNSMSESLVDSIKESYFNLTQSNNHSLSVDYARNLLLKNISSSSQTQAIEDDTGVSLPDIDQSNIFDGIFPALERLSRQIERTFQHFNASFKEDSVSHLYIEGLIGRFKPLSQYISEQLHISVSQLDVIAPGVPQFIEYKAHNLNFSGERYTPAIGLAISDYQSTIPNFLLDYRDKERINLNSRINKGIRIGLTIAAVLCFCLLFLQVLDSRNNKKEIKALKEELAGFGPRVDQQLILKEARRMKNLYKAQKKIASKYLGLATVTELIEKNPDFIRLNRIRLDMGGLSDKKRNSKRSSRAIIEGTVFKEKSGQNGRDLFEMSLGNYILSLEKSPIFLRPSIRKKTFEHIDRYGEVLIFELQIYIQSQTEDE
;
A
#
# COMPACT_ATOMS: atom_id res chain seq x y z
N MET A 1 26.68 24.75 47.18
CA MET A 1 25.39 24.12 47.51
C MET A 1 24.36 24.67 46.53
N LEU A 2 23.99 23.88 45.53
CA LEU A 2 22.70 24.00 44.86
C LEU A 2 21.60 23.57 45.87
N PRO A 3 20.36 24.01 45.63
CA PRO A 3 19.37 23.02 45.24
C PRO A 3 18.57 23.41 44.00
N ASP A 4 18.12 22.33 43.35
CA ASP A 4 17.46 22.22 42.07
C ASP A 4 15.97 22.62 42.11
N ASP A 5 15.53 23.44 41.16
CA ASP A 5 14.14 23.46 40.71
C ASP A 5 14.07 22.69 39.37
N GLU A 6 13.90 21.37 39.46
CA GLU A 6 13.54 20.53 38.32
C GLU A 6 12.07 20.77 37.96
N ILE A 7 11.86 21.66 36.98
CA ILE A 7 10.55 21.82 36.33
C ILE A 7 10.29 20.57 35.49
N THR A 8 9.28 19.79 35.87
CA THR A 8 8.91 18.55 35.16
C THR A 8 8.41 18.82 33.74
N SER A 9 8.70 17.91 32.80
CA SER A 9 8.43 18.04 31.36
C SER A 9 6.96 18.34 31.01
N THR A 10 6.04 18.05 31.91
CA THR A 10 4.61 18.39 31.81
C THR A 10 4.32 19.88 31.95
N GLU A 11 5.04 20.62 32.78
CA GLU A 11 4.86 22.07 32.93
C GLU A 11 5.43 22.85 31.73
N GLN A 12 6.52 22.37 31.14
CA GLN A 12 7.04 22.90 29.86
C GLN A 12 6.05 22.68 28.72
N LEU A 13 5.34 21.55 28.71
CA LEU A 13 4.34 21.24 27.70
C LEU A 13 3.05 22.06 27.88
N LEU A 14 2.64 22.31 29.12
CA LEU A 14 1.48 23.16 29.44
C LEU A 14 1.74 24.65 29.18
N THR A 15 2.96 25.14 29.38
CA THR A 15 3.35 26.52 29.01
C THR A 15 3.42 26.71 27.49
N LEU A 16 3.87 25.70 26.75
CA LEU A 16 3.83 25.69 25.28
C LEU A 16 2.41 25.62 24.70
N ILE A 17 1.47 24.97 25.38
CA ILE A 17 0.06 24.95 24.98
C ILE A 17 -0.61 26.28 25.30
N ARG A 18 -0.39 26.85 26.50
CA ARG A 18 -0.97 28.15 26.89
C ARG A 18 -0.51 29.32 26.02
N ASN A 19 0.75 29.32 25.57
CA ASN A 19 1.25 30.37 24.68
C ASN A 19 0.76 30.25 23.22
N LYS A 20 0.06 29.16 22.87
CA LYS A 20 -0.46 28.96 21.51
C LYS A 20 -1.87 29.51 21.31
N ASP A 21 -2.59 29.80 22.40
CA ASP A 21 -3.98 30.27 22.35
C ASP A 21 -4.13 31.81 22.37
N GLU A 22 -3.03 32.58 22.39
CA GLU A 22 -3.06 34.07 22.42
C GLU A 22 -2.53 34.76 21.14
N GLN A 23 -2.28 34.04 20.05
CA GLN A 23 -1.96 34.62 18.74
C GLN A 23 -2.71 33.92 17.61
N ASP A 24 -4.02 34.11 17.56
CA ASP A 24 -4.81 33.91 16.35
C ASP A 24 -5.89 34.99 16.28
N ASP A 25 -5.47 36.19 15.90
CA ASP A 25 -6.36 37.21 15.33
C ASP A 25 -6.13 37.29 13.82
N ALA A 26 -7.24 37.20 13.10
CA ALA A 26 -7.38 36.85 11.71
C ALA A 26 -6.64 37.74 10.69
N ILE A 27 -5.93 37.08 9.76
CA ILE A 27 -5.83 37.53 8.36
C ILE A 27 -6.21 36.35 7.46
N ASP A 28 -7.43 36.43 6.94
CA ASP A 28 -8.01 35.49 5.97
C ASP A 28 -7.31 35.65 4.60
N VAL A 29 -6.22 34.92 4.40
CA VAL A 29 -5.66 34.68 3.07
C VAL A 29 -6.19 33.33 2.60
N LYS A 30 -7.09 33.35 1.61
CA LYS A 30 -7.53 32.17 0.89
C LYS A 30 -6.34 31.38 0.35
N ASP A 31 -5.98 30.31 1.05
CA ASP A 31 -5.06 29.29 0.56
C ASP A 31 -5.67 28.61 -0.67
N SER A 32 -5.21 29.00 -1.85
CA SER A 32 -5.35 28.19 -3.05
C SER A 32 -4.43 26.97 -2.89
N SER A 33 -4.96 25.92 -2.28
CA SER A 33 -4.34 24.60 -2.20
C SER A 33 -4.25 23.97 -3.59
N GLY A 34 -3.24 24.41 -4.37
CA GLY A 34 -2.79 23.69 -5.54
C GLY A 34 -2.24 22.34 -5.07
N SER A 35 -2.94 21.26 -5.39
CA SER A 35 -2.51 19.89 -5.12
C SER A 35 -1.09 19.69 -5.69
N ILE A 36 -0.11 19.53 -4.80
CA ILE A 36 1.25 19.15 -5.17
C ILE A 36 1.15 17.72 -5.72
N GLN A 37 1.17 17.59 -7.05
CA GLN A 37 1.14 16.29 -7.71
C GLN A 37 2.45 15.58 -7.41
N MET A 38 2.36 14.48 -6.65
CA MET A 38 3.46 13.58 -6.38
C MET A 38 4.07 13.08 -7.70
N ILE A 39 5.40 13.10 -7.77
CA ILE A 39 6.16 12.49 -8.86
C ILE A 39 6.06 10.98 -8.69
N ASP A 40 5.05 10.38 -9.31
CA ASP A 40 4.97 8.93 -9.51
C ASP A 40 5.83 8.56 -10.73
N PRO A 41 6.95 7.84 -10.57
CA PRO A 41 7.79 7.41 -11.68
C PRO A 41 7.14 6.32 -12.55
N ASP A 42 5.98 5.79 -12.16
CA ASP A 42 5.28 4.67 -12.82
C ASP A 42 4.02 5.06 -13.60
N SER A 43 3.70 6.36 -13.76
CA SER A 43 2.56 6.78 -14.58
C SER A 43 2.92 6.89 -16.07
N ASP A 44 2.06 6.30 -16.93
CA ASP A 44 2.07 6.45 -18.39
C ASP A 44 1.63 7.87 -18.83
N HIS A 45 2.28 8.90 -18.29
CA HIS A 45 2.07 10.29 -18.69
C HIS A 45 3.10 10.71 -19.74
N ILE A 46 2.78 11.80 -20.43
CA ILE A 46 3.68 12.47 -21.34
C ILE A 46 4.40 13.58 -20.59
N THR A 47 5.70 13.76 -20.83
CA THR A 47 6.42 14.93 -20.32
C THR A 47 6.69 15.91 -21.44
N ILE A 48 6.44 17.19 -21.14
CA ILE A 48 6.65 18.30 -22.05
C ILE A 48 7.76 19.18 -21.49
N GLY A 49 8.85 19.30 -22.24
CA GLY A 49 9.93 20.25 -21.96
C GLY A 49 9.67 21.57 -22.68
N VAL A 50 9.75 22.68 -21.95
CA VAL A 50 9.53 24.04 -22.45
C VAL A 50 10.77 24.89 -22.23
N ASP A 51 11.39 25.33 -23.32
CA ASP A 51 12.51 26.27 -23.31
C ASP A 51 12.04 27.61 -23.88
N ILE A 52 11.99 28.64 -23.03
CA ILE A 52 11.57 30.00 -23.40
C ILE A 52 12.83 30.85 -23.52
N ARG A 53 13.11 31.33 -24.73
CA ARG A 53 14.23 32.24 -25.04
C ARG A 53 13.71 33.57 -25.55
N GLU A 54 14.62 34.49 -25.83
CA GLU A 54 14.31 35.88 -26.18
C GLU A 54 13.32 36.00 -27.36
N ASN A 55 13.56 35.24 -28.43
CA ASN A 55 12.79 35.36 -29.68
C ASN A 55 12.02 34.07 -30.05
N HIS A 56 12.07 33.04 -29.23
CA HIS A 56 11.39 31.79 -29.53
C HIS A 56 11.10 30.97 -28.29
N ILE A 57 10.10 30.09 -28.43
CA ILE A 57 9.77 29.04 -27.47
C ILE A 57 9.90 27.69 -28.17
N THR A 58 10.62 26.79 -27.52
CA THR A 58 10.80 25.42 -27.98
C THR A 58 10.01 24.49 -27.07
N LEU A 59 9.15 23.67 -27.67
CA LEU A 59 8.33 22.67 -26.99
C LEU A 59 8.72 21.29 -27.49
N VAL A 60 8.94 20.36 -26.56
CA VAL A 60 9.30 18.98 -26.84
C VAL A 60 8.41 18.05 -26.04
N LYS A 61 7.93 16.98 -26.67
CA LYS A 61 7.04 15.98 -26.09
C LYS A 61 7.72 14.62 -26.09
N ILE A 62 7.96 14.05 -24.91
CA ILE A 62 8.54 12.71 -24.78
C ILE A 62 7.67 11.78 -23.94
N ARG A 63 7.90 10.48 -24.12
CA ARG A 63 7.37 9.42 -23.28
C ARG A 63 8.42 8.32 -23.10
N PRO A 64 8.58 7.75 -21.89
CA PRO A 64 9.42 6.58 -21.69
C PRO A 64 8.74 5.35 -22.31
N SER A 65 9.52 4.54 -23.03
CA SER A 65 9.11 3.21 -23.47
C SER A 65 9.56 2.14 -22.47
N LYS A 66 10.79 2.28 -21.94
CA LYS A 66 11.37 1.50 -20.83
C LYS A 66 12.34 2.40 -20.05
N LYS A 67 12.98 1.87 -19.00
CA LYS A 67 13.85 2.60 -18.06
C LYS A 67 14.97 3.45 -18.72
N THR A 68 15.44 3.07 -19.91
CA THR A 68 16.49 3.76 -20.68
C THR A 68 16.09 4.03 -22.13
N GLU A 69 14.85 3.69 -22.51
CA GLU A 69 14.38 3.79 -23.89
C GLU A 69 13.33 4.90 -23.99
N TRP A 70 13.60 5.92 -24.80
CA TRP A 70 12.75 7.10 -24.94
C TRP A 70 12.02 7.12 -26.28
N LYS A 71 10.79 7.64 -26.28
CA LYS A 71 10.03 8.00 -27.48
C LYS A 71 9.88 9.51 -27.55
N LEU A 72 10.41 10.11 -28.62
CA LEU A 72 10.22 11.52 -28.94
C LEU A 72 8.95 11.63 -29.80
N ILE A 73 7.86 12.07 -29.17
CA ILE A 73 6.52 12.09 -29.78
C ILE A 73 6.40 13.27 -30.75
N ASP A 74 6.82 14.46 -30.32
CA ASP A 74 6.67 15.69 -31.10
C ASP A 74 7.67 16.76 -30.64
N CYS A 75 8.02 17.68 -31.54
CA CYS A 75 8.86 18.85 -31.24
C CYS A 75 8.46 20.03 -32.13
N VAL A 76 8.35 21.22 -31.53
CA VAL A 76 8.01 22.45 -32.26
C VAL A 76 8.77 23.64 -31.69
N GLN A 77 9.17 24.55 -32.56
CA GLN A 77 9.70 25.85 -32.18
C GLN A 77 8.77 26.92 -32.76
N LYS A 78 8.32 27.85 -31.92
CA LYS A 78 7.49 28.98 -32.32
C LYS A 78 8.24 30.28 -32.03
N ILE A 79 8.09 31.27 -32.91
CA ILE A 79 8.67 32.61 -32.73
C ILE A 79 7.87 33.33 -31.65
N LEU A 80 8.58 34.04 -30.77
CA LEU A 80 7.99 34.95 -29.79
C LEU A 80 8.09 36.39 -30.28
N PRO A 81 7.11 37.26 -29.94
CA PRO A 81 7.19 38.68 -30.25
C PRO A 81 8.42 39.31 -29.56
N PRO A 82 9.10 40.27 -30.22
CA PRO A 82 10.22 40.98 -29.60
C PRO A 82 9.74 41.71 -28.34
N THR A 83 10.51 41.53 -27.28
CA THR A 83 10.19 41.93 -25.90
C THR A 83 11.13 43.06 -25.48
N LYS A 84 10.60 44.13 -24.85
CA LYS A 84 11.39 45.33 -24.53
C LYS A 84 11.97 45.29 -23.11
N SER A 85 11.36 44.53 -22.19
CA SER A 85 11.72 44.52 -20.77
C SER A 85 11.90 43.11 -20.19
N GLY A 86 12.71 42.26 -20.84
CA GLY A 86 13.03 40.92 -20.33
C GLY A 86 11.95 39.86 -20.60
N ILE A 87 12.39 38.64 -20.90
CA ILE A 87 11.60 37.57 -21.53
C ILE A 87 10.31 37.22 -20.77
N LEU A 88 10.36 37.22 -19.43
CA LEU A 88 9.25 36.74 -18.59
C LEU A 88 8.23 37.83 -18.25
N GLU A 89 8.60 39.10 -18.28
CA GLU A 89 7.74 40.22 -17.88
C GLU A 89 6.77 40.62 -19.01
N ASP A 90 7.21 40.52 -20.27
CA ASP A 90 6.40 40.88 -21.43
C ASP A 90 5.69 39.68 -22.09
N LEU A 91 6.05 38.43 -21.74
CA LEU A 91 5.42 37.24 -22.30
C LEU A 91 4.01 37.05 -21.71
N SER A 92 2.98 37.30 -22.51
CA SER A 92 1.60 37.11 -22.06
C SER A 92 1.27 35.63 -21.82
N ALA A 93 0.63 35.35 -20.68
CA ALA A 93 0.08 34.03 -20.36
C ALA A 93 -0.86 33.49 -21.45
N LYS A 94 -1.53 34.39 -22.19
CA LYS A 94 -2.42 34.05 -23.31
C LYS A 94 -1.66 33.41 -24.48
N VAL A 95 -0.52 33.98 -24.88
CA VAL A 95 0.33 33.43 -25.96
C VAL A 95 0.86 32.06 -25.54
N LEU A 96 1.34 31.95 -24.29
CA LEU A 96 1.82 30.68 -23.75
C LEU A 96 0.70 29.63 -23.73
N SER A 97 -0.51 30.01 -23.29
CA SER A 97 -1.68 29.14 -23.23
C SER A 97 -2.06 28.60 -24.62
N GLN A 98 -2.08 29.47 -25.63
CA GLN A 98 -2.34 29.05 -27.00
C GLN A 98 -1.27 28.05 -27.49
N TYR A 99 0.00 28.37 -27.33
CA TYR A 99 1.08 27.55 -27.86
C TYR A 99 1.18 26.19 -27.19
N ILE A 100 1.06 26.15 -25.87
CA ILE A 100 1.07 24.90 -25.10
C ILE A 100 -0.21 24.10 -25.35
N GLY A 101 -1.38 24.75 -25.39
CA GLY A 101 -2.67 24.10 -25.67
C GLY A 101 -2.68 23.40 -27.03
N ASP A 102 -2.26 24.10 -28.08
CA ASP A 102 -2.11 23.53 -29.43
C ASP A 102 -1.18 22.32 -29.43
N PHE A 103 -0.06 22.40 -28.69
CA PHE A 103 0.96 21.37 -28.67
C PHE A 103 0.57 20.15 -27.85
N ILE A 104 -0.14 20.32 -26.73
CA ILE A 104 -0.68 19.21 -25.92
C ILE A 104 -1.73 18.44 -26.73
N GLY A 105 -2.60 19.16 -27.45
CA GLY A 105 -3.72 18.57 -28.18
C GLY A 105 -4.70 17.88 -27.24
N SER A 106 -5.08 16.64 -27.56
CA SER A 106 -6.06 15.87 -26.79
C SER A 106 -5.47 15.02 -25.64
N ALA A 107 -4.19 15.21 -25.29
CA ALA A 107 -3.54 14.42 -24.25
C ALA A 107 -4.09 14.76 -22.86
N LYS A 108 -4.62 13.75 -22.14
CA LYS A 108 -5.25 13.93 -20.82
C LYS A 108 -4.29 13.84 -19.63
N LYS A 109 -3.15 13.17 -19.78
CA LYS A 109 -2.15 12.98 -18.73
C LYS A 109 -0.81 13.51 -19.21
N TYR A 110 -0.43 14.68 -18.73
CA TYR A 110 0.83 15.32 -19.07
C TYR A 110 1.44 16.00 -17.85
N LYS A 111 2.76 16.17 -17.89
CA LYS A 111 3.54 16.98 -16.96
C LYS A 111 4.40 17.95 -17.75
N ILE A 112 4.57 19.16 -17.23
CA ILE A 112 5.31 20.23 -17.91
C ILE A 112 6.51 20.62 -17.06
N TRP A 113 7.67 20.69 -17.73
CA TRP A 113 8.90 21.17 -17.15
C TRP A 113 9.38 22.38 -17.94
N ALA A 114 9.87 23.40 -17.22
CA ALA A 114 10.39 24.63 -17.84
C ALA A 114 11.75 25.00 -17.26
N PHE A 115 12.58 25.70 -18.06
CA PHE A 115 13.81 26.28 -17.56
C PHE A 115 13.56 27.60 -16.85
N VAL A 116 14.25 27.80 -15.73
CA VAL A 116 14.49 29.14 -15.18
C VAL A 116 15.59 29.85 -15.97
N SER A 117 15.56 31.17 -15.99
CA SER A 117 16.62 31.97 -16.60
C SER A 117 17.98 31.69 -15.94
N SER A 118 18.96 31.25 -16.74
CA SER A 118 20.29 30.84 -16.24
C SER A 118 21.24 32.02 -15.95
N GLU A 119 20.78 33.27 -16.13
CA GLU A 119 21.64 34.45 -16.01
C GLU A 119 22.10 34.71 -14.56
N LYS A 120 21.23 34.39 -13.60
CA LYS A 120 21.43 34.63 -12.16
C LYS A 120 21.55 33.34 -11.35
N THR A 121 21.73 32.20 -12.01
CA THR A 121 21.98 30.91 -11.35
C THR A 121 23.48 30.72 -11.12
N ASP A 122 23.87 30.26 -9.93
CA ASP A 122 25.26 29.88 -9.63
C ASP A 122 25.33 28.39 -9.26
N VAL A 123 26.38 27.69 -9.70
CA VAL A 123 26.63 26.29 -9.36
C VAL A 123 28.08 26.16 -8.93
N ARG A 124 28.31 25.68 -7.71
CA ARG A 124 29.64 25.49 -7.15
C ARG A 124 29.81 24.13 -6.51
N HIS A 125 31.04 23.66 -6.56
CA HIS A 125 31.45 22.48 -5.84
C HIS A 125 32.15 22.89 -4.56
N ILE A 126 31.58 22.51 -3.41
CA ILE A 126 32.15 22.78 -2.10
C ILE A 126 32.62 21.48 -1.45
N LEU A 127 33.62 21.59 -0.58
CA LEU A 127 34.13 20.47 0.21
C LEU A 127 33.81 20.71 1.67
N ILE A 128 32.96 19.85 2.24
CA ILE A 128 32.59 19.91 3.65
C ILE A 128 33.33 18.83 4.46
N PRO A 129 33.54 19.04 5.76
CA PRO A 129 34.04 17.96 6.62
C PRO A 129 33.06 16.78 6.61
N LYS A 130 33.60 15.57 6.78
CA LYS A 130 32.76 14.37 6.94
C LYS A 130 32.00 14.45 8.27
N VAL A 131 30.67 14.45 8.20
CA VAL A 131 29.75 14.56 9.34
C VAL A 131 28.71 13.44 9.31
N HIS A 132 27.94 13.28 10.38
CA HIS A 132 26.84 12.32 10.42
C HIS A 132 25.69 12.74 9.48
N GLU A 133 24.94 11.76 8.95
CA GLU A 133 23.85 11.99 7.97
C GLU A 133 22.82 13.03 8.43
N LYS A 134 22.51 13.07 9.75
CA LYS A 134 21.58 14.04 10.34
C LYS A 134 22.10 15.49 10.33
N GLU A 135 23.41 15.69 10.35
CA GLU A 135 24.06 17.01 10.38
C GLU A 135 24.51 17.47 8.99
N LEU A 136 24.50 16.57 8.01
CA LEU A 136 24.99 16.79 6.66
C LEU A 136 24.32 17.99 6.00
N THR A 137 22.99 18.00 5.95
CA THR A 137 22.19 19.07 5.33
C THR A 137 22.49 20.45 5.93
N ASN A 138 22.53 20.56 7.26
CA ASN A 138 22.83 21.81 7.94
C ASN A 138 24.27 22.27 7.67
N THR A 139 25.22 21.34 7.68
CA THR A 139 26.62 21.63 7.37
C THR A 139 26.78 22.16 5.95
N ILE A 140 26.13 21.50 4.97
CA ILE A 140 26.13 21.94 3.57
C ILE A 140 25.56 23.34 3.45
N PHE A 141 24.38 23.59 4.05
CA PHE A 141 23.72 24.89 3.98
C PHE A 141 24.62 26.03 4.50
N TRP A 142 25.22 25.86 5.68
CA TRP A 142 26.08 26.89 6.28
C TRP A 142 27.40 27.08 5.52
N SER A 143 28.01 25.98 5.06
CA SER A 143 29.21 26.05 4.23
C SER A 143 28.94 26.77 2.90
N ALA A 144 27.82 26.45 2.24
CA ALA A 144 27.39 27.10 1.01
C ALA A 144 27.11 28.59 1.23
N LYS A 145 26.32 28.94 2.25
CA LYS A 145 25.99 30.35 2.57
C LYS A 145 27.24 31.20 2.79
N LYS A 146 28.25 30.63 3.46
CA LYS A 146 29.54 31.28 3.71
C LYS A 146 30.41 31.39 2.44
N GLU A 147 30.56 30.33 1.67
CA GLU A 147 31.48 30.27 0.53
C GLU A 147 30.94 30.98 -0.72
N MET A 148 29.63 30.93 -0.95
CA MET A 148 28.97 31.51 -2.12
C MET A 148 28.39 32.92 -1.84
N GLY A 149 28.32 33.37 -0.59
CA GLY A 149 27.73 34.66 -0.24
C GLY A 149 26.24 34.75 -0.58
N ILE A 150 25.50 33.70 -0.26
CA ILE A 150 24.10 33.51 -0.68
C ILE A 150 23.17 34.39 0.16
N ASP A 151 22.32 35.17 -0.51
CA ASP A 151 21.23 35.93 0.10
C ASP A 151 20.02 35.03 0.42
N ASP A 152 19.23 35.40 1.41
CA ASP A 152 18.03 34.65 1.85
C ASP A 152 16.92 34.62 0.78
N ASN A 153 17.00 35.52 -0.21
CA ASN A 153 16.12 35.56 -1.39
C ASN A 153 16.50 34.55 -2.48
N CYS A 154 17.56 33.77 -2.29
CA CYS A 154 17.93 32.69 -3.19
C CYS A 154 17.36 31.35 -2.71
N PHE A 155 16.82 30.59 -3.65
CA PHE A 155 16.64 29.15 -3.51
C PHE A 155 18.03 28.50 -3.49
N LEU A 156 18.23 27.53 -2.61
CA LEU A 156 19.48 26.80 -2.43
C LEU A 156 19.14 25.33 -2.31
N ASP A 157 19.74 24.53 -3.17
CA ASP A 157 19.64 23.08 -3.09
C ASP A 157 20.98 22.47 -3.52
N PHE A 158 21.15 21.17 -3.26
CA PHE A 158 22.45 20.52 -3.39
C PHE A 158 22.34 19.05 -3.77
N GLU A 159 23.43 18.51 -4.28
CA GLU A 159 23.61 17.09 -4.57
C GLU A 159 24.94 16.61 -3.97
N VAL A 160 24.87 15.55 -3.17
CA VAL A 160 26.05 14.93 -2.56
C VAL A 160 26.72 14.03 -3.60
N LEU A 161 27.96 14.35 -3.97
CA LEU A 161 28.71 13.60 -4.99
C LEU A 161 29.49 12.42 -4.41
N GLY A 162 29.71 12.41 -3.10
CA GLY A 162 30.35 11.32 -2.37
C GLY A 162 31.50 11.76 -1.48
N ASP A 163 32.11 10.79 -0.78
CA ASP A 163 33.26 11.05 0.10
C ASP A 163 34.58 11.02 -0.68
N ILE A 164 35.46 11.97 -0.38
CA ILE A 164 36.81 12.06 -0.93
C ILE A 164 37.84 12.19 0.19
N THR A 165 39.05 11.67 -0.03
CA THR A 165 40.18 11.85 0.88
C THR A 165 41.09 12.92 0.33
N GLN A 166 41.15 14.08 0.98
CA GLN A 166 42.03 15.18 0.58
C GLN A 166 43.11 15.39 1.64
N LYS A 167 44.38 15.19 1.27
CA LYS A 167 45.53 15.33 2.20
C LYS A 167 45.39 14.51 3.50
N GLY A 168 44.84 13.29 3.41
CA GLY A 168 44.64 12.41 4.56
C GLY A 168 43.40 12.70 5.41
N VAL A 169 42.62 13.75 5.10
CA VAL A 169 41.37 14.08 5.78
C VAL A 169 40.19 13.70 4.91
N GLY A 170 39.24 12.94 5.47
CA GLY A 170 37.98 12.62 4.83
C GLY A 170 37.08 13.86 4.72
N LYS A 171 36.65 14.17 3.50
CA LYS A 171 35.70 15.24 3.20
C LYS A 171 34.56 14.69 2.36
N THR A 172 33.44 15.38 2.35
CA THR A 172 32.32 15.07 1.47
C THR A 172 32.24 16.14 0.38
N ALA A 173 32.21 15.68 -0.87
CA ALA A 173 32.09 16.50 -2.07
C ALA A 173 30.61 16.79 -2.35
N VAL A 174 30.26 18.06 -2.51
CA VAL A 174 28.87 18.50 -2.67
C VAL A 174 28.79 19.54 -3.79
N MET A 175 27.87 19.33 -4.72
CA MET A 175 27.45 20.34 -5.68
C MET A 175 26.32 21.15 -5.07
N VAL A 176 26.49 22.46 -4.98
CA VAL A 176 25.46 23.39 -4.51
C VAL A 176 25.07 24.31 -5.66
N TYR A 177 23.78 24.56 -5.79
CA TYR A 177 23.25 25.45 -6.81
C TYR A 177 22.23 26.42 -6.21
N THR A 178 22.22 27.63 -6.76
CA THR A 178 21.35 28.71 -6.30
C THR A 178 20.59 29.34 -7.43
N VAL A 179 19.35 29.75 -7.14
CA VAL A 179 18.45 30.41 -8.10
C VAL A 179 17.67 31.49 -7.37
N PRO A 180 17.52 32.71 -7.91
CA PRO A 180 16.69 33.73 -7.26
C PRO A 180 15.23 33.28 -7.16
N LYS A 181 14.64 33.32 -5.95
CA LYS A 181 13.24 32.88 -5.73
C LYS A 181 12.24 33.64 -6.60
N ILE A 182 12.51 34.92 -6.87
CA ILE A 182 11.67 35.75 -7.74
C ILE A 182 11.54 35.20 -9.16
N GLN A 183 12.60 34.58 -9.71
CA GLN A 183 12.56 34.00 -11.05
C GLN A 183 11.75 32.70 -11.07
N ILE A 184 11.86 31.89 -10.02
CA ILE A 184 11.06 30.67 -9.85
C ILE A 184 9.58 31.04 -9.72
N ALA A 185 9.26 32.04 -8.88
CA ALA A 185 7.90 32.52 -8.67
C ALA A 185 7.30 33.08 -9.96
N ALA A 186 8.01 33.97 -10.66
CA ALA A 186 7.51 34.56 -11.90
C ALA A 186 7.23 33.50 -12.99
N LEU A 187 8.11 32.48 -13.11
CA LEU A 187 7.88 31.37 -14.05
C LEU A 187 6.70 30.52 -13.64
N LYS A 188 6.57 30.20 -12.35
CA LYS A 188 5.43 29.45 -11.81
C LYS A 188 4.12 30.18 -12.08
N ASP A 189 4.05 31.47 -11.78
CA ASP A 189 2.86 32.30 -11.95
C ASP A 189 2.47 32.43 -13.42
N LEU A 190 3.44 32.62 -14.32
CA LEU A 190 3.20 32.65 -15.76
C LEU A 190 2.49 31.38 -16.26
N PHE A 191 2.96 30.21 -15.83
CA PHE A 191 2.39 28.92 -16.24
C PHE A 191 1.04 28.63 -15.57
N ILE A 192 0.86 29.02 -14.31
CA ILE A 192 -0.45 28.94 -13.63
C ILE A 192 -1.48 29.80 -14.36
N ASN A 193 -1.13 31.06 -14.67
CA ASN A 193 -2.00 32.00 -15.38
C ASN A 193 -2.31 31.55 -16.82
N ALA A 194 -1.42 30.77 -17.44
CA ALA A 194 -1.66 30.16 -18.75
C ALA A 194 -2.58 28.92 -18.70
N GLY A 195 -2.92 28.43 -17.50
CA GLY A 195 -3.74 27.22 -17.28
C GLY A 195 -2.94 25.91 -17.30
N PHE A 196 -1.61 25.99 -17.22
CA PHE A 196 -0.71 24.86 -17.41
C PHE A 196 0.33 24.79 -16.28
N PRO A 197 -0.04 24.37 -15.05
CA PRO A 197 0.87 24.35 -13.92
C PRO A 197 2.09 23.45 -14.18
N LEU A 198 3.25 23.90 -13.72
CA LEU A 198 4.51 23.18 -13.87
C LEU A 198 4.63 22.02 -12.89
N ALA A 199 5.08 20.87 -13.38
CA ALA A 199 5.49 19.73 -12.56
C ALA A 199 6.95 19.89 -12.08
N GLY A 200 7.77 20.63 -12.83
CA GLY A 200 9.13 20.95 -12.40
C GLY A 200 9.74 22.17 -13.08
N ILE A 201 10.70 22.77 -12.37
CA ILE A 201 11.54 23.84 -12.88
C ILE A 201 13.00 23.41 -12.74
N SER A 202 13.80 23.60 -13.78
CA SER A 202 15.24 23.31 -13.75
C SER A 202 16.04 24.40 -14.47
N MET A 203 17.35 24.20 -14.64
CA MET A 203 18.22 25.09 -15.42
C MET A 203 18.85 24.34 -16.61
N PRO A 204 19.23 25.04 -17.70
CA PRO A 204 19.74 24.41 -18.92
C PRO A 204 20.90 23.43 -18.72
N GLU A 205 21.77 23.67 -17.75
CA GLU A 205 22.95 22.85 -17.47
C GLU A 205 22.55 21.46 -16.98
N PHE A 206 21.45 21.33 -16.24
CA PHE A 206 20.93 20.02 -15.86
C PHE A 206 20.34 19.26 -17.05
N SER A 207 19.94 19.94 -18.13
CA SER A 207 19.51 19.25 -19.36
C SER A 207 20.61 18.35 -19.90
N THR A 208 21.84 18.87 -20.04
CA THR A 208 22.97 18.09 -20.52
C THR A 208 23.32 16.97 -19.55
N GLN A 209 23.26 17.24 -18.24
CA GLN A 209 23.41 16.21 -17.22
C GLN A 209 22.42 15.05 -17.44
N ASN A 210 21.15 15.38 -17.71
CA ASN A 210 20.11 14.38 -17.92
C ASN A 210 20.35 13.56 -19.18
N LEU A 211 20.82 14.20 -20.26
CA LEU A 211 21.18 13.53 -21.51
C LEU A 211 22.36 12.57 -21.32
N LEU A 212 23.37 12.97 -20.55
CA LEU A 212 24.50 12.11 -20.20
C LEU A 212 24.08 10.93 -19.31
N ARG A 213 23.27 11.18 -18.27
CA ARG A 213 22.77 10.14 -17.34
C ARG A 213 21.78 9.16 -17.97
N SER A 214 21.15 9.55 -19.08
CA SER A 214 20.20 8.71 -19.83
C SER A 214 20.83 8.01 -21.04
N ASP A 215 22.16 8.12 -21.20
CA ASP A 215 22.93 7.58 -22.33
C ASP A 215 22.46 8.07 -23.72
N LEU A 216 21.68 9.16 -23.78
CA LEU A 216 21.30 9.83 -25.03
C LEU A 216 22.44 10.70 -25.59
N LEU A 217 23.39 11.08 -24.73
CA LEU A 217 24.61 11.76 -25.12
C LEU A 217 25.82 10.86 -24.77
N SER A 218 26.70 10.64 -25.74
CA SER A 218 27.93 9.87 -25.53
C SER A 218 28.86 10.58 -24.55
N GLY A 219 29.58 9.78 -23.74
CA GLY A 219 30.53 10.28 -22.74
C GLY A 219 30.03 10.21 -21.29
N SER A 220 29.05 9.36 -20.97
CA SER A 220 28.52 9.19 -19.61
C SER A 220 29.58 8.74 -18.58
N GLY A 221 30.67 8.11 -19.03
CA GLY A 221 31.83 7.73 -18.19
C GLY A 221 33.00 8.74 -18.18
N ASP A 222 33.03 9.67 -19.13
CA ASP A 222 34.16 10.59 -19.33
C ASP A 222 33.92 11.95 -18.66
N THR A 223 34.90 12.85 -18.76
CA THR A 223 34.73 14.26 -18.43
C THR A 223 34.49 15.05 -19.71
N VAL A 224 33.30 15.64 -19.85
CA VAL A 224 32.89 16.41 -21.03
C VAL A 224 32.52 17.83 -20.62
N ALA A 225 32.61 18.77 -21.55
CA ALA A 225 32.19 20.15 -21.34
C ALA A 225 31.09 20.54 -22.33
N THR A 226 30.21 21.47 -21.92
CA THR A 226 29.35 22.19 -22.85
C THR A 226 29.67 23.68 -22.84
N LEU A 227 29.56 24.32 -24.00
CA LEU A 227 29.69 25.75 -24.19
C LEU A 227 28.40 26.32 -24.79
N SER A 228 27.77 27.21 -24.05
CA SER A 228 26.63 27.99 -24.52
C SER A 228 27.08 29.42 -24.76
N ILE A 229 26.96 29.93 -25.99
CA ILE A 229 27.30 31.31 -26.35
C ILE A 229 26.00 32.11 -26.45
N GLY A 230 25.69 32.87 -25.40
CA GLY A 230 24.54 33.76 -25.37
C GLY A 230 24.83 35.13 -25.95
N SER A 231 23.78 35.97 -26.01
CA SER A 231 23.87 37.37 -26.47
C SER A 231 24.85 38.18 -25.61
N SER A 232 24.69 38.13 -24.28
CA SER A 232 25.42 39.01 -23.33
C SER A 232 26.53 38.32 -22.53
N TYR A 233 26.59 36.99 -22.55
CA TYR A 233 27.65 36.19 -21.94
C TYR A 233 27.69 34.80 -22.57
N SER A 234 28.84 34.15 -22.50
CA SER A 234 28.94 32.70 -22.71
C SER A 234 29.00 31.99 -21.36
N LYS A 235 28.57 30.74 -21.32
CA LYS A 235 28.69 29.88 -20.15
C LYS A 235 29.32 28.56 -20.55
N ILE A 236 30.32 28.14 -19.80
CA ILE A 236 30.92 26.82 -19.91
C ILE A 236 30.52 25.99 -18.70
N SER A 237 30.14 24.74 -18.95
CA SER A 237 29.77 23.77 -17.93
C SER A 237 30.59 22.50 -18.11
N ILE A 238 31.17 21.97 -17.04
CA ILE A 238 31.96 20.73 -17.06
C ILE A 238 31.19 19.65 -16.31
N TYR A 239 31.08 18.49 -16.94
CA TYR A 239 30.39 17.31 -16.44
C TYR A 239 31.40 16.18 -16.29
N ARG A 240 31.39 15.53 -15.12
CA ARG A 240 32.26 14.41 -14.80
C ARG A 240 31.38 13.20 -14.47
N ARG A 241 31.53 12.11 -15.21
CA ARG A 241 30.74 10.87 -15.02
C ARG A 241 29.23 11.15 -15.03
N GLY A 242 28.80 11.97 -15.99
CA GLY A 242 27.42 12.40 -16.14
C GLY A 242 26.90 13.37 -15.07
N ASN A 243 27.75 13.98 -14.24
CA ASN A 243 27.33 14.92 -13.19
C ASN A 243 27.94 16.31 -13.42
N LEU A 244 27.13 17.36 -13.35
CA LEU A 244 27.58 18.73 -13.41
C LEU A 244 28.55 18.99 -12.25
N THR A 245 29.72 19.54 -12.56
CA THR A 245 30.79 19.74 -11.57
C THR A 245 31.18 21.20 -11.45
N LEU A 246 31.19 21.93 -12.57
CA LEU A 246 31.58 23.33 -12.60
C LEU A 246 30.76 24.07 -13.65
N THR A 247 30.33 25.28 -13.32
CA THR A 247 29.84 26.25 -14.29
C THR A 247 30.66 27.52 -14.19
N ARG A 248 30.93 28.17 -15.33
CA ARG A 248 31.62 29.46 -15.35
C ARG A 248 31.06 30.37 -16.42
N ARG A 249 30.78 31.61 -16.03
CA ARG A 249 30.40 32.68 -16.94
C ARG A 249 31.64 33.31 -17.58
N ILE A 250 31.59 33.51 -18.89
CA ILE A 250 32.63 34.12 -19.72
C ILE A 250 32.02 35.39 -20.37
N LYS A 251 32.75 36.51 -20.31
CA LYS A 251 32.28 37.79 -20.89
C LYS A 251 32.24 37.77 -22.42
N ALA A 252 33.18 37.08 -23.06
CA ALA A 252 33.18 36.92 -24.51
C ALA A 252 31.90 36.18 -24.94
N CYS A 253 31.11 36.81 -25.80
CA CYS A 253 29.75 36.41 -26.15
C CYS A 253 29.40 36.85 -27.57
N LEU A 254 28.17 36.60 -28.01
CA LEU A 254 27.72 36.96 -29.35
C LEU A 254 27.76 38.48 -29.58
N ASN A 255 27.45 39.31 -28.57
CA ASN A 255 27.60 40.76 -28.68
C ASN A 255 29.05 41.18 -28.87
N SER A 256 29.99 40.60 -28.11
CA SER A 256 31.42 40.88 -28.30
C SER A 256 31.94 40.47 -29.68
N MET A 257 31.42 39.36 -30.23
CA MET A 257 31.73 38.94 -31.60
C MET A 257 31.15 39.93 -32.62
N SER A 258 29.92 40.38 -32.41
CA SER A 258 29.24 41.33 -33.29
C SER A 258 29.93 42.70 -33.26
N GLU A 259 30.35 43.18 -32.10
CA GLU A 259 31.15 44.40 -31.94
C GLU A 259 32.50 44.29 -32.67
N SER A 260 33.21 43.18 -32.49
CA SER A 260 34.50 42.96 -33.19
C SER A 260 34.31 42.91 -34.71
N LEU A 261 33.20 42.33 -35.18
CA LEU A 261 32.84 42.31 -36.59
C LEU A 261 32.51 43.72 -37.13
N VAL A 262 31.78 44.54 -36.37
CA VAL A 262 31.53 45.95 -36.71
C VAL A 262 32.86 46.69 -36.89
N ASP A 263 33.78 46.53 -35.95
CA ASP A 263 35.08 47.22 -35.99
C ASP A 263 35.91 46.77 -37.20
N SER A 264 35.94 45.47 -37.49
CA SER A 264 36.63 44.91 -38.66
C SER A 264 36.03 45.39 -39.99
N ILE A 265 34.70 45.47 -40.09
CA ILE A 265 34.02 45.99 -41.28
C ILE A 265 34.32 47.49 -41.44
N LYS A 266 34.29 48.27 -40.37
CA LYS A 266 34.61 49.70 -40.38
C LYS A 266 36.04 49.94 -40.86
N GLU A 267 37.01 49.17 -40.35
CA GLU A 267 38.41 49.27 -40.76
C GLU A 267 38.58 48.91 -42.24
N SER A 268 37.96 47.82 -42.69
CA SER A 268 37.97 47.42 -44.10
C SER A 268 37.36 48.48 -45.01
N TYR A 269 36.21 49.06 -44.62
CA TYR A 269 35.51 50.09 -45.38
C TYR A 269 36.29 51.42 -45.39
N PHE A 270 36.90 51.80 -44.27
CA PHE A 270 37.77 52.97 -44.17
C PHE A 270 38.99 52.83 -45.09
N ASN A 271 39.64 51.68 -45.10
CA ASN A 271 40.77 51.40 -45.99
C ASN A 271 40.40 51.51 -47.48
N LEU A 272 39.17 51.14 -47.85
CA LEU A 272 38.67 51.19 -49.21
C LEU A 272 38.19 52.59 -49.64
N THR A 273 37.52 53.32 -48.76
CA THR A 273 36.79 54.54 -49.11
C THR A 273 37.37 55.83 -48.53
N GLN A 274 38.36 55.72 -47.63
CA GLN A 274 38.93 56.85 -46.87
C GLN A 274 37.84 57.71 -46.20
N SER A 275 36.71 57.11 -45.82
CA SER A 275 35.54 57.77 -45.24
C SER A 275 35.14 57.11 -43.93
N ASN A 276 34.85 57.93 -42.92
CA ASN A 276 34.51 57.52 -41.55
C ASN A 276 32.99 57.53 -41.25
N ASN A 277 32.14 57.80 -42.24
CA ASN A 277 30.72 58.10 -42.02
C ASN A 277 29.80 56.87 -41.91
N HIS A 278 30.33 55.65 -41.82
CA HIS A 278 29.49 54.46 -41.74
C HIS A 278 29.31 53.98 -40.28
N SER A 279 28.15 54.30 -39.70
CA SER A 279 27.73 53.77 -38.40
C SER A 279 26.97 52.46 -38.58
N LEU A 280 27.69 51.33 -38.59
CA LEU A 280 27.06 50.01 -38.56
C LEU A 280 26.53 49.68 -37.16
N SER A 281 25.27 49.26 -37.06
CA SER A 281 24.68 48.77 -35.80
C SER A 281 25.21 47.39 -35.40
N VAL A 282 25.38 47.16 -34.10
CA VAL A 282 25.73 45.84 -33.53
C VAL A 282 24.65 44.80 -33.85
N ASP A 283 23.38 45.22 -33.87
CA ASP A 283 22.27 44.32 -34.19
C ASP A 283 22.31 43.85 -35.65
N TYR A 284 22.73 44.72 -36.56
CA TYR A 284 22.95 44.37 -37.96
C TYR A 284 24.08 43.32 -38.09
N ALA A 285 25.23 43.57 -37.46
CA ALA A 285 26.36 42.62 -37.48
C ALA A 285 25.99 41.28 -36.84
N ARG A 286 25.19 41.29 -35.76
CA ARG A 286 24.66 40.07 -35.14
C ARG A 286 23.77 39.29 -36.12
N ASN A 287 22.86 39.96 -36.79
CA ASN A 287 21.98 39.34 -37.77
C ASN A 287 22.76 38.79 -38.97
N LEU A 288 23.78 39.51 -39.44
CA LEU A 288 24.68 39.06 -40.49
C LEU A 288 25.42 37.77 -40.09
N LEU A 289 25.96 37.72 -38.87
CA LEU A 289 26.60 36.54 -38.31
C LEU A 289 25.60 35.37 -38.25
N LEU A 290 24.41 35.57 -37.67
CA LEU A 290 23.38 34.54 -37.56
C LEU A 290 22.86 34.04 -38.92
N LYS A 291 22.75 34.92 -39.92
CA LYS A 291 22.36 34.59 -41.30
C LYS A 291 23.37 33.60 -41.92
N ASN A 292 24.66 33.89 -41.78
CA ASN A 292 25.73 33.05 -42.33
C ASN A 292 25.83 31.69 -41.63
N ILE A 293 25.41 31.60 -40.37
CA ILE A 293 25.38 30.35 -39.59
C ILE A 293 24.17 29.48 -39.98
N SER A 294 23.03 30.08 -40.29
CA SER A 294 21.75 29.37 -40.32
C SER A 294 21.48 28.56 -41.60
N SER A 295 22.19 28.80 -42.71
CA SER A 295 22.06 28.07 -44.00
C SER A 295 20.62 27.90 -44.52
N SER A 296 19.65 28.69 -44.04
CA SER A 296 18.22 28.54 -44.34
C SER A 296 17.72 29.67 -45.23
N SER A 297 17.23 29.30 -46.40
CA SER A 297 16.77 30.14 -47.53
C SER A 297 15.48 30.96 -47.29
N GLN A 298 15.17 31.35 -46.05
CA GLN A 298 14.07 32.31 -45.80
C GLN A 298 14.64 33.70 -45.63
N THR A 299 14.82 34.32 -46.79
CA THR A 299 15.40 35.63 -47.01
C THR A 299 14.32 36.70 -46.82
N GLN A 300 14.40 37.49 -45.75
CA GLN A 300 14.05 38.90 -45.87
C GLN A 300 15.37 39.66 -46.04
N ALA A 301 15.43 40.54 -47.05
CA ALA A 301 16.56 41.44 -47.21
C ALA A 301 16.69 42.27 -45.92
N ILE A 302 17.84 42.18 -45.26
CA ILE A 302 18.10 43.00 -44.07
C ILE A 302 18.65 44.31 -44.60
N GLU A 303 17.76 45.27 -44.80
CA GLU A 303 18.14 46.64 -45.03
C GLU A 303 18.58 47.23 -43.68
N ASP A 304 19.79 47.75 -43.61
CA ASP A 304 20.20 48.64 -42.53
C ASP A 304 19.32 49.91 -42.60
N ASP A 305 19.12 50.62 -41.48
CA ASP A 305 18.31 51.86 -41.42
C ASP A 305 18.81 52.97 -42.38
N THR A 306 19.97 52.76 -43.00
CA THR A 306 20.63 53.62 -43.98
C THR A 306 20.37 53.24 -45.44
N GLY A 307 19.69 52.12 -45.72
CA GLY A 307 19.38 51.66 -47.09
C GLY A 307 20.59 51.14 -47.89
N VAL A 308 21.74 50.93 -47.24
CA VAL A 308 22.98 50.48 -47.91
C VAL A 308 23.09 48.95 -47.84
N SER A 309 23.05 48.29 -49.00
CA SER A 309 23.49 46.88 -49.11
C SER A 309 25.01 46.84 -49.05
N LEU A 310 25.57 46.38 -47.93
CA LEU A 310 26.97 45.98 -47.88
C LEU A 310 27.21 44.84 -48.88
N PRO A 311 28.38 44.79 -49.56
CA PRO A 311 28.71 43.68 -50.46
C PRO A 311 28.63 42.35 -49.71
N ASP A 312 28.28 41.26 -50.40
CA ASP A 312 28.27 39.90 -49.84
C ASP A 312 29.60 39.63 -49.13
N ILE A 313 29.58 39.71 -47.81
CA ILE A 313 30.77 39.48 -46.98
C ILE A 313 30.97 37.97 -46.95
N ASP A 314 32.07 37.51 -47.56
CA ASP A 314 32.46 36.10 -47.56
C ASP A 314 32.62 35.57 -46.11
N GLN A 315 32.41 34.26 -45.92
CA GLN A 315 32.52 33.61 -44.62
C GLN A 315 33.91 33.78 -43.98
N SER A 316 34.96 33.88 -44.81
CA SER A 316 36.34 34.17 -44.39
C SER A 316 36.44 35.52 -43.68
N ASN A 317 35.91 36.58 -44.27
CA ASN A 317 35.89 37.93 -43.70
C ASN A 317 35.06 37.99 -42.40
N ILE A 318 34.00 37.18 -42.28
CA ILE A 318 33.22 37.09 -41.02
C ILE A 318 34.05 36.43 -39.92
N PHE A 319 34.75 35.34 -40.23
CA PHE A 319 35.61 34.65 -39.27
C PHE A 319 36.71 35.57 -38.74
N ASP A 320 37.39 36.28 -39.64
CA ASP A 320 38.45 37.24 -39.29
C ASP A 320 37.90 38.37 -38.42
N GLY A 321 36.71 38.89 -38.73
CA GLY A 321 36.07 39.93 -37.95
C GLY A 321 35.68 39.50 -36.52
N ILE A 322 35.24 38.25 -36.33
CA ILE A 322 34.92 37.74 -34.98
C ILE A 322 36.14 37.17 -34.23
N PHE A 323 37.26 36.97 -34.91
CA PHE A 323 38.45 36.31 -34.38
C PHE A 323 38.94 36.90 -33.05
N PRO A 324 39.03 38.23 -32.84
CA PRO A 324 39.48 38.79 -31.56
C PRO A 324 38.59 38.40 -30.37
N ALA A 325 37.28 38.30 -30.57
CA ALA A 325 36.35 37.85 -29.54
C ALA A 325 36.44 36.32 -29.32
N LEU A 326 36.62 35.57 -30.41
CA LEU A 326 36.77 34.12 -30.38
C LEU A 326 38.07 33.67 -29.68
N GLU A 327 39.19 34.34 -29.94
CA GLU A 327 40.47 34.09 -29.25
C GLU A 327 40.34 34.32 -27.75
N ARG A 328 39.71 35.44 -27.35
CA ARG A 328 39.42 35.72 -25.92
C ARG A 328 38.56 34.62 -25.31
N LEU A 329 37.56 34.13 -26.03
CA LEU A 329 36.69 33.03 -25.58
C LEU A 329 37.50 31.74 -25.39
N SER A 330 38.27 31.33 -26.40
CA SER A 330 39.12 30.14 -26.36
C SER A 330 40.08 30.14 -25.16
N ARG A 331 40.78 31.27 -24.94
CA ARG A 331 41.68 31.44 -23.78
C ARG A 331 40.96 31.33 -22.43
N GLN A 332 39.70 31.78 -22.34
CA GLN A 332 38.91 31.63 -21.11
C GLN A 332 38.44 30.19 -20.90
N ILE A 333 38.13 29.47 -21.97
CA ILE A 333 37.83 28.03 -21.92
C ILE A 333 39.05 27.27 -21.40
N GLU A 334 40.22 27.50 -22.00
CA GLU A 334 41.49 26.88 -21.59
C GLU A 334 41.80 27.12 -20.10
N ARG A 335 41.70 28.38 -19.64
CA ARG A 335 41.87 28.73 -18.21
C ARG A 335 40.87 28.03 -17.30
N THR A 336 39.67 27.76 -17.79
CA THR A 336 38.65 27.03 -17.04
C THR A 336 39.01 25.56 -16.91
N PHE A 337 39.52 24.94 -17.98
CA PHE A 337 40.02 23.57 -17.93
C PHE A 337 41.25 23.43 -17.04
N GLN A 338 42.19 24.38 -17.09
CA GLN A 338 43.34 24.41 -16.17
C GLN A 338 42.89 24.49 -14.70
N HIS A 339 41.90 25.34 -14.39
CA HIS A 339 41.32 25.43 -13.06
C HIS A 339 40.61 24.14 -12.62
N PHE A 340 39.89 23.50 -13.52
CA PHE A 340 39.26 22.21 -13.28
C PHE A 340 40.30 21.12 -12.98
N ASN A 341 41.32 20.95 -13.84
CA ASN A 341 42.37 19.96 -13.67
C ASN A 341 43.19 20.18 -12.38
N ALA A 342 43.37 21.43 -11.96
CA ALA A 342 44.01 21.74 -10.68
C ALA A 342 43.18 21.28 -9.46
N SER A 343 41.85 21.27 -9.60
CA SER A 343 40.91 20.86 -8.56
C SER A 343 40.66 19.35 -8.55
N PHE A 344 40.67 18.71 -9.73
CA PHE A 344 40.38 17.29 -9.95
C PHE A 344 41.57 16.64 -10.67
N LYS A 345 42.57 16.22 -9.89
CA LYS A 345 43.76 15.53 -10.41
C LYS A 345 43.34 14.22 -11.11
N GLU A 346 43.94 13.94 -12.27
CA GLU A 346 43.73 12.76 -13.13
C GLU A 346 42.52 12.80 -14.08
N ASP A 347 41.64 13.79 -14.00
CA ASP A 347 40.56 13.98 -14.97
C ASP A 347 40.87 15.12 -15.92
N SER A 348 40.68 14.90 -17.22
CA SER A 348 40.81 15.92 -18.26
C SER A 348 39.57 15.92 -19.13
N VAL A 349 39.19 17.11 -19.62
CA VAL A 349 38.03 17.24 -20.51
C VAL A 349 38.38 16.60 -21.85
N SER A 350 37.67 15.54 -22.23
CA SER A 350 37.91 14.80 -23.48
C SER A 350 37.18 15.42 -24.68
N HIS A 351 36.03 16.04 -24.43
CA HIS A 351 35.14 16.56 -25.48
C HIS A 351 34.44 17.85 -25.05
N LEU A 352 34.27 18.78 -25.98
CA LEU A 352 33.52 20.01 -25.81
C LEU A 352 32.34 20.07 -26.79
N TYR A 353 31.13 20.10 -26.27
CA TYR A 353 29.92 20.29 -27.05
C TYR A 353 29.53 21.77 -27.10
N ILE A 354 29.21 22.30 -28.28
CA ILE A 354 28.71 23.67 -28.45
C ILE A 354 27.19 23.64 -28.57
N GLU A 355 26.53 24.38 -27.68
CA GLU A 355 25.07 24.54 -27.66
C GLU A 355 24.61 25.65 -28.60
N GLY A 356 23.42 25.47 -29.17
CA GLY A 356 22.74 26.48 -29.98
C GLY A 356 23.27 26.61 -31.41
N LEU A 357 22.78 27.64 -32.12
CA LEU A 357 23.00 27.82 -33.55
C LEU A 357 24.46 28.04 -33.91
N ILE A 358 25.20 28.78 -33.08
CA ILE A 358 26.61 29.13 -33.29
C ILE A 358 27.51 27.88 -33.45
N GLY A 359 27.10 26.74 -32.88
CA GLY A 359 27.80 25.46 -33.02
C GLY A 359 27.85 24.93 -34.45
N ARG A 360 26.99 25.44 -35.35
CA ARG A 360 27.04 25.10 -36.79
C ARG A 360 28.17 25.80 -37.53
N PHE A 361 28.72 26.87 -36.97
CA PHE A 361 29.79 27.61 -37.60
C PHE A 361 31.10 26.82 -37.52
N LYS A 362 31.32 25.95 -38.51
CA LYS A 362 32.46 25.02 -38.55
C LYS A 362 33.82 25.69 -38.28
N PRO A 363 34.14 26.87 -38.84
CA PRO A 363 35.40 27.55 -38.56
C PRO A 363 35.63 27.81 -37.07
N LEU A 364 34.58 28.17 -36.33
CA LEU A 364 34.66 28.37 -34.88
C LEU A 364 34.94 27.07 -34.13
N SER A 365 34.21 25.99 -34.45
CA SER A 365 34.46 24.69 -33.81
C SER A 365 35.85 24.14 -34.11
N GLN A 366 36.33 24.32 -35.35
CA GLN A 366 37.66 23.88 -35.77
C GLN A 366 38.75 24.65 -35.05
N TYR A 367 38.66 25.99 -35.01
CA TYR A 367 39.60 26.82 -34.27
C TYR A 367 39.67 26.43 -32.79
N ILE A 368 38.54 26.28 -32.11
CA ILE A 368 38.52 25.89 -30.69
C ILE A 368 39.13 24.49 -30.50
N SER A 369 38.85 23.55 -31.41
CA SER A 369 39.42 22.20 -31.36
C SER A 369 40.94 22.20 -31.52
N GLU A 370 41.47 22.96 -32.48
CA GLU A 370 42.90 23.11 -32.72
C GLU A 370 43.62 23.78 -31.54
N GLN A 371 43.01 24.83 -30.95
CA GLN A 371 43.61 25.56 -29.81
C GLN A 371 43.62 24.75 -28.51
N LEU A 372 42.56 23.98 -28.25
CA LEU A 372 42.43 23.23 -26.99
C LEU A 372 42.96 21.80 -27.09
N HIS A 373 43.28 21.32 -28.29
CA HIS A 373 43.67 19.94 -28.59
C HIS A 373 42.66 18.90 -28.08
N ILE A 374 41.37 19.20 -28.19
CA ILE A 374 40.26 18.31 -27.82
C ILE A 374 39.23 18.23 -28.93
N SER A 375 38.39 17.20 -28.88
CA SER A 375 37.28 17.06 -29.82
C SER A 375 36.20 18.09 -29.51
N VAL A 376 35.76 18.82 -30.54
CA VAL A 376 34.70 19.84 -30.44
C VAL A 376 33.60 19.49 -31.44
N SER A 377 32.36 19.40 -30.97
CA SER A 377 31.21 19.15 -31.85
C SER A 377 29.99 19.93 -31.42
N GLN A 378 28.99 20.01 -32.29
CA GLN A 378 27.69 20.55 -31.93
C GLN A 378 26.94 19.61 -30.98
N LEU A 379 26.19 20.17 -30.02
CA LEU A 379 25.30 19.40 -29.15
C LEU A 379 23.98 19.08 -29.87
N ASP A 380 23.90 17.91 -30.49
CA ASP A 380 22.69 17.42 -31.15
C ASP A 380 22.43 15.94 -30.83
N VAL A 381 21.32 15.66 -30.15
CA VAL A 381 20.91 14.30 -29.74
C VAL A 381 19.91 13.64 -30.70
N ILE A 382 19.54 14.33 -31.79
CA ILE A 382 18.61 13.83 -32.82
C ILE A 382 19.30 13.81 -34.20
N ALA A 383 20.59 14.16 -34.27
CA ALA A 383 21.36 14.09 -35.50
C ALA A 383 21.37 12.66 -36.07
N PRO A 384 21.40 12.51 -37.42
CA PRO A 384 21.53 11.19 -38.04
C PRO A 384 22.74 10.43 -37.50
N GLY A 385 22.52 9.23 -36.93
CA GLY A 385 23.59 8.38 -36.39
C GLY A 385 23.82 8.45 -34.87
N VAL A 386 23.03 9.23 -34.11
CA VAL A 386 23.05 9.27 -32.63
C VAL A 386 22.06 8.23 -32.03
N PRO A 387 22.33 7.58 -30.89
CA PRO A 387 21.53 6.45 -30.40
C PRO A 387 20.07 6.78 -30.02
N GLN A 388 19.16 6.24 -30.85
CA GLN A 388 17.93 5.50 -30.53
C GLN A 388 16.89 6.11 -29.57
N PHE A 389 16.11 7.07 -30.09
CA PHE A 389 14.67 7.07 -29.79
C PHE A 389 14.01 5.89 -30.53
N ILE A 390 13.21 5.07 -29.83
CA ILE A 390 12.58 3.85 -30.39
C ILE A 390 11.57 4.17 -31.50
N GLU A 391 10.95 5.34 -31.40
CA GLU A 391 9.96 5.81 -32.34
C GLU A 391 10.12 7.32 -32.41
N TYR A 392 10.54 7.81 -33.57
CA TYR A 392 10.65 9.24 -33.88
C TYR A 392 9.66 9.56 -34.99
N LYS A 393 8.57 10.26 -34.64
CA LYS A 393 7.57 10.77 -35.60
C LYS A 393 7.68 12.30 -35.66
N ALA A 394 8.83 12.82 -36.07
CA ALA A 394 8.89 14.25 -36.39
C ALA A 394 8.01 14.52 -37.61
N HIS A 395 6.96 15.31 -37.40
CA HIS A 395 6.12 15.79 -38.50
C HIS A 395 6.83 16.85 -39.35
N ASN A 396 8.07 17.25 -39.02
CA ASN A 396 8.84 18.25 -39.77
C ASN A 396 10.34 17.93 -39.80
N LEU A 397 10.79 17.25 -40.86
CA LEU A 397 12.21 16.93 -41.16
C LEU A 397 13.07 18.15 -41.58
N ASN A 398 12.54 19.37 -41.51
CA ASN A 398 13.23 20.57 -42.01
C ASN A 398 14.03 21.33 -40.93
N PHE A 399 14.07 20.85 -39.69
CA PHE A 399 14.76 21.53 -38.59
C PHE A 399 15.88 20.68 -38.01
N SER A 400 16.93 21.36 -37.59
CA SER A 400 18.15 20.76 -37.06
C SER A 400 18.01 20.47 -35.57
N GLY A 401 18.48 19.30 -35.14
CA GLY A 401 18.17 18.71 -33.84
C GLY A 401 18.71 19.48 -32.65
N GLU A 402 19.78 20.26 -32.81
CA GLU A 402 20.40 21.04 -31.72
C GLU A 402 19.41 21.99 -31.03
N ARG A 403 18.41 22.49 -31.76
CA ARG A 403 17.44 23.46 -31.24
C ARG A 403 16.54 22.86 -30.18
N TYR A 404 16.32 21.55 -30.25
CA TYR A 404 15.44 20.80 -29.37
C TYR A 404 16.20 20.10 -28.25
N THR A 405 17.52 19.90 -28.39
CA THR A 405 18.35 19.19 -27.41
C THR A 405 18.16 19.67 -25.96
N PRO A 406 18.15 20.99 -25.65
CA PRO A 406 17.90 21.45 -24.29
C PRO A 406 16.50 21.07 -23.79
N ALA A 407 15.46 21.26 -24.60
CA ALA A 407 14.10 20.91 -24.21
C ALA A 407 13.90 19.38 -24.07
N ILE A 408 14.65 18.56 -24.82
CA ILE A 408 14.67 17.10 -24.67
C ILE A 408 15.26 16.71 -23.32
N GLY A 409 16.47 17.20 -22.99
CA GLY A 409 17.09 16.87 -21.71
C GLY A 409 16.27 17.37 -20.52
N LEU A 410 15.57 18.49 -20.67
CA LEU A 410 14.59 18.95 -19.68
C LEU A 410 13.40 18.00 -19.53
N ALA A 411 12.80 17.54 -20.63
CA ALA A 411 11.63 16.67 -20.56
C ALA A 411 11.94 15.30 -19.92
N ILE A 412 13.20 14.87 -19.94
CA ILE A 412 13.68 13.67 -19.24
C ILE A 412 13.68 13.85 -17.71
N SER A 413 13.66 15.10 -17.23
CA SER A 413 13.82 15.41 -15.81
C SER A 413 12.79 14.76 -14.91
N ASP A 414 11.58 14.55 -15.43
CA ASP A 414 10.50 13.96 -14.65
C ASP A 414 10.75 12.53 -14.17
N TYR A 415 11.60 11.78 -14.89
CA TYR A 415 11.80 10.35 -14.66
C TYR A 415 13.11 10.01 -13.95
N GLN A 416 13.99 10.98 -13.69
CA GLN A 416 15.16 10.74 -12.85
C GLN A 416 14.99 11.41 -11.49
N SER A 417 14.91 10.60 -10.45
CA SER A 417 14.67 11.03 -9.07
C SER A 417 15.79 11.88 -8.47
N THR A 418 16.95 11.96 -9.13
CA THR A 418 18.14 12.68 -8.67
C THR A 418 18.30 14.06 -9.33
N ILE A 419 17.36 14.49 -10.18
CA ILE A 419 17.46 15.77 -10.87
C ILE A 419 16.91 16.91 -10.01
N PRO A 420 17.58 18.07 -9.99
CA PRO A 420 17.07 19.26 -9.32
C PRO A 420 15.74 19.76 -9.90
N ASN A 421 14.73 19.83 -9.03
CA ASN A 421 13.45 20.47 -9.29
C ASN A 421 13.31 21.67 -8.35
N PHE A 422 13.40 22.89 -8.88
CA PHE A 422 13.39 24.12 -8.10
C PHE A 422 12.00 24.48 -7.53
N LEU A 423 10.97 23.66 -7.78
CA LEU A 423 9.69 23.73 -7.08
C LEU A 423 9.74 23.08 -5.68
N LEU A 424 10.74 22.22 -5.43
CA LEU A 424 10.88 21.46 -4.19
C LEU A 424 12.23 21.80 -3.56
N ASP A 425 12.18 22.45 -2.40
CA ASP A 425 13.41 22.72 -1.65
C ASP A 425 13.97 21.44 -1.02
N TYR A 426 15.22 21.48 -0.54
CA TYR A 426 15.86 20.36 0.15
C TYR A 426 15.01 19.86 1.33
N ARG A 427 14.30 20.77 2.00
CA ARG A 427 13.37 20.48 3.11
C ARG A 427 12.13 19.72 2.64
N ASP A 428 11.61 20.07 1.47
CA ASP A 428 10.44 19.41 0.89
C ASP A 428 10.79 18.00 0.44
N LYS A 429 11.97 17.82 -0.17
CA LYS A 429 12.49 16.49 -0.52
C LYS A 429 12.63 15.59 0.71
N GLU A 430 13.12 16.12 1.83
CA GLU A 430 13.24 15.36 3.08
C GLU A 430 11.87 14.93 3.63
N ARG A 431 10.87 15.83 3.62
CA ARG A 431 9.48 15.52 4.01
C ARG A 431 8.85 14.47 3.10
N ILE A 432 9.01 14.60 1.79
CA ILE A 432 8.49 13.64 0.80
C ILE A 432 9.12 12.27 1.02
N ASN A 433 10.45 12.22 1.21
CA ASN A 433 11.17 10.98 1.48
C ASN A 433 10.70 10.32 2.78
N LEU A 434 10.53 11.10 3.86
CA LEU A 434 10.02 10.61 5.14
C LEU A 434 8.60 10.04 4.99
N ASN A 435 7.70 10.78 4.34
CA ASN A 435 6.33 10.32 4.06
C ASN A 435 6.32 9.06 3.19
N SER A 436 7.21 8.95 2.20
CA SER A 436 7.31 7.75 1.37
C SER A 436 7.76 6.52 2.17
N ARG A 437 8.71 6.69 3.11
CA ARG A 437 9.19 5.62 4.00
C ARG A 437 8.09 5.17 4.95
N ILE A 438 7.36 6.12 5.54
CA ILE A 438 6.19 5.84 6.39
C ILE A 438 5.13 5.09 5.60
N ASN A 439 4.77 5.56 4.40
CA ASN A 439 3.76 4.91 3.56
C ASN A 439 4.20 3.51 3.08
N LYS A 440 5.50 3.28 2.85
CA LYS A 440 6.04 1.94 2.57
C LYS A 440 5.92 1.05 3.81
N GLY A 441 6.26 1.56 5.00
CA GLY A 441 6.11 0.85 6.27
C GLY A 441 4.66 0.45 6.56
N ILE A 442 3.71 1.36 6.35
CA ILE A 442 2.27 1.11 6.50
C ILE A 442 1.81 0.01 5.53
N ARG A 443 2.23 0.07 4.26
CA ARG A 443 1.89 -0.96 3.26
C ARG A 443 2.42 -2.33 3.64
N ILE A 444 3.69 -2.41 4.07
CA ILE A 444 4.30 -3.66 4.53
C ILE A 444 3.54 -4.20 5.77
N GLY A 445 3.26 -3.34 6.74
CA GLY A 445 2.49 -3.70 7.94
C GLY A 445 1.11 -4.25 7.60
N LEU A 446 0.36 -3.59 6.70
CA LEU A 446 -0.95 -4.06 6.23
C LEU A 446 -0.85 -5.41 5.50
N THR A 447 0.17 -5.62 4.67
CA THR A 447 0.35 -6.91 3.99
C THR A 447 0.66 -8.04 4.97
N ILE A 448 1.49 -7.80 6.00
CA ILE A 448 1.78 -8.81 7.03
C ILE A 448 0.52 -9.12 7.84
N ALA A 449 -0.25 -8.10 8.23
CA ALA A 449 -1.51 -8.29 8.94
C ALA A 449 -2.53 -9.10 8.11
N ALA A 450 -2.64 -8.82 6.80
CA ALA A 450 -3.50 -9.58 5.90
C ALA A 450 -3.07 -11.04 5.78
N VAL A 451 -1.77 -11.31 5.66
CA VAL A 451 -1.22 -12.68 5.61
C VAL A 451 -1.47 -13.42 6.92
N LEU A 452 -1.27 -12.77 8.08
CA LEU A 452 -1.57 -13.36 9.39
C LEU A 452 -3.06 -13.68 9.53
N CYS A 453 -3.93 -12.76 9.12
CA CYS A 453 -5.38 -12.98 9.15
C CYS A 453 -5.78 -14.14 8.24
N PHE A 454 -5.23 -14.21 7.02
CA PHE A 454 -5.46 -15.32 6.10
C PHE A 454 -4.95 -16.66 6.67
N CYS A 455 -3.79 -16.66 7.30
CA CYS A 455 -3.23 -17.86 7.96
C CYS A 455 -4.12 -18.34 9.11
N LEU A 456 -4.60 -17.42 9.96
CA LEU A 456 -5.53 -17.75 11.05
C LEU A 456 -6.84 -18.33 10.52
N LEU A 457 -7.43 -17.72 9.49
CA LEU A 457 -8.64 -18.25 8.84
C LEU A 457 -8.39 -19.64 8.23
N PHE A 458 -7.22 -19.85 7.62
CA PHE A 458 -6.85 -21.15 7.05
C PHE A 458 -6.73 -22.24 8.12
N LEU A 459 -6.10 -21.94 9.26
CA LEU A 459 -6.03 -22.84 10.40
C LEU A 459 -7.43 -23.17 10.96
N GLN A 460 -8.29 -22.17 11.10
CA GLN A 460 -9.69 -22.38 11.53
C GLN A 460 -10.48 -23.29 10.57
N VAL A 461 -10.23 -23.18 9.25
CA VAL A 461 -10.87 -24.05 8.25
C VAL A 461 -10.37 -25.50 8.36
N LEU A 462 -9.06 -25.70 8.58
CA LEU A 462 -8.50 -27.04 8.81
C LEU A 462 -9.08 -27.69 10.07
N ASP A 463 -9.14 -26.93 11.17
CA ASP A 463 -9.69 -27.41 12.44
C ASP A 463 -11.20 -27.73 12.31
N SER A 464 -11.95 -26.85 11.66
CA SER A 464 -13.37 -27.09 11.34
C SER A 464 -13.59 -28.34 10.48
N ARG A 465 -12.66 -28.69 9.59
CA ARG A 465 -12.74 -29.93 8.80
C ARG A 465 -12.49 -31.17 9.67
N ASN A 466 -11.54 -31.11 10.60
CA ASN A 466 -11.28 -32.20 11.54
C ASN A 466 -12.45 -32.41 12.48
N ASN A 467 -12.97 -31.34 13.09
CA ASN A 467 -14.15 -31.39 13.96
C ASN A 467 -15.37 -31.96 13.22
N LYS A 468 -15.58 -31.59 11.94
CA LYS A 468 -16.64 -32.19 11.11
C LYS A 468 -16.45 -33.68 10.86
N LYS A 469 -15.20 -34.14 10.67
CA LYS A 469 -14.90 -35.57 10.51
C LYS A 469 -15.15 -36.34 11.81
N GLU A 470 -14.71 -35.81 12.96
CA GLU A 470 -14.96 -36.42 14.27
C GLU A 470 -16.45 -36.51 14.57
N ILE A 471 -17.22 -35.44 14.35
CA ILE A 471 -18.68 -35.47 14.52
C ILE A 471 -19.32 -36.52 13.61
N LYS A 472 -18.82 -36.69 12.38
CA LYS A 472 -19.33 -37.72 11.47
C LYS A 472 -19.01 -39.13 11.98
N ALA A 473 -17.76 -39.36 12.41
CA ALA A 473 -17.33 -40.64 12.96
C ALA A 473 -18.11 -40.99 14.24
N LEU A 474 -18.25 -40.05 15.18
CA LEU A 474 -19.06 -40.21 16.39
C LEU A 474 -20.53 -40.48 16.07
N LYS A 475 -21.09 -39.87 15.02
CA LYS A 475 -22.47 -40.15 14.56
C LYS A 475 -22.61 -41.55 13.96
N GLU A 476 -21.61 -42.02 13.23
CA GLU A 476 -21.57 -43.39 12.69
C GLU A 476 -21.41 -44.43 13.81
N GLU A 477 -20.57 -44.17 14.79
CA GLU A 477 -20.43 -45.00 16.00
C GLU A 477 -21.73 -45.05 16.82
N LEU A 478 -22.36 -43.89 17.02
CA LEU A 478 -23.71 -43.78 17.63
C LEU A 478 -24.81 -44.48 16.83
N ALA A 479 -24.66 -44.64 15.52
CA ALA A 479 -25.60 -45.38 14.69
C ALA A 479 -25.35 -46.90 14.75
N GLY A 480 -24.14 -47.32 15.12
CA GLY A 480 -23.79 -48.72 15.37
C GLY A 480 -24.33 -49.26 16.70
N PHE A 481 -24.52 -48.38 17.69
CA PHE A 481 -25.29 -48.71 18.88
C PHE A 481 -26.79 -48.70 18.52
N GLY A 482 -27.49 -49.80 18.78
CA GLY A 482 -28.87 -50.11 18.32
C GLY A 482 -29.95 -49.07 18.66
N PRO A 483 -31.22 -49.34 18.29
CA PRO A 483 -32.26 -48.31 18.18
C PRO A 483 -32.33 -47.45 19.42
N ARG A 484 -32.31 -46.13 19.21
CA ARG A 484 -32.33 -45.14 20.29
C ARG A 484 -33.45 -45.51 21.25
N VAL A 485 -33.10 -45.57 22.53
CA VAL A 485 -34.08 -45.69 23.61
C VAL A 485 -34.90 -44.40 23.61
N ASP A 486 -35.89 -44.36 22.72
CA ASP A 486 -36.88 -43.30 22.64
C ASP A 486 -37.83 -43.46 23.83
N GLN A 487 -38.19 -42.36 24.46
CA GLN A 487 -39.21 -42.32 25.50
C GLN A 487 -40.49 -43.06 25.04
N GLN A 488 -40.80 -43.00 23.74
CA GLN A 488 -41.92 -43.73 23.16
C GLN A 488 -41.72 -45.26 23.16
N LEU A 489 -40.50 -45.75 22.94
CA LEU A 489 -40.17 -47.18 23.01
C LEU A 489 -40.29 -47.70 24.45
N ILE A 490 -39.78 -46.95 25.43
CA ILE A 490 -39.92 -47.29 26.86
C ILE A 490 -41.39 -47.33 27.25
N LEU A 491 -42.18 -46.32 26.88
CA LEU A 491 -43.61 -46.26 27.19
C LEU A 491 -44.40 -47.42 26.55
N LYS A 492 -44.00 -47.85 25.35
CA LYS A 492 -44.61 -48.98 24.66
C LYS A 492 -44.34 -50.30 25.38
N GLU A 493 -43.09 -50.56 25.75
CA GLU A 493 -42.73 -51.77 26.49
C GLU A 493 -43.29 -51.77 27.93
N ALA A 494 -43.31 -50.62 28.60
CA ALA A 494 -43.95 -50.49 29.92
C ALA A 494 -45.46 -50.79 29.87
N ARG A 495 -46.18 -50.34 28.83
CA ARG A 495 -47.60 -50.69 28.62
C ARG A 495 -47.80 -52.18 28.35
N ARG A 496 -46.91 -52.78 27.56
CA ARG A 496 -46.94 -54.22 27.28
C ARG A 496 -46.79 -55.03 28.56
N MET A 497 -45.82 -54.69 29.40
CA MET A 497 -45.61 -55.32 30.71
C MET A 497 -46.82 -55.17 31.63
N LYS A 498 -47.39 -53.96 31.72
CA LYS A 498 -48.59 -53.71 32.54
C LYS A 498 -49.80 -54.57 32.10
N ASN A 499 -49.97 -54.78 30.80
CA ASN A 499 -51.05 -55.61 30.27
C ASN A 499 -50.84 -57.10 30.57
N LEU A 500 -49.61 -57.60 30.48
CA LEU A 500 -49.27 -58.98 30.84
C LEU A 500 -49.55 -59.25 32.33
N TYR A 501 -49.15 -58.35 33.22
CA TYR A 501 -49.44 -58.45 34.65
C TYR A 501 -50.94 -58.49 34.95
N LYS A 502 -51.74 -57.62 34.30
CA LYS A 502 -53.20 -57.64 34.44
C LYS A 502 -53.83 -58.95 33.97
N ALA A 503 -53.33 -59.51 32.87
CA ALA A 503 -53.81 -60.79 32.34
C ALA A 503 -53.52 -61.94 33.32
N GLN A 504 -52.29 -62.01 33.87
CA GLN A 504 -51.92 -63.00 34.88
C GLN A 504 -52.78 -62.88 36.15
N LYS A 505 -53.02 -61.66 36.65
CA LYS A 505 -53.85 -61.43 37.83
C LYS A 505 -55.30 -61.89 37.63
N LYS A 506 -55.87 -61.70 36.43
CA LYS A 506 -57.21 -62.17 36.08
C LYS A 506 -57.29 -63.70 36.10
N ILE A 507 -56.25 -64.38 35.58
CA ILE A 507 -56.15 -65.84 35.62
C ILE A 507 -56.05 -66.34 37.07
N ALA A 508 -55.16 -65.76 37.88
CA ALA A 508 -55.00 -66.13 39.29
C ALA A 508 -56.31 -65.99 40.08
N SER A 509 -57.03 -64.88 39.90
CA SER A 509 -58.34 -64.67 40.57
C SER A 509 -59.41 -65.68 40.16
N LYS A 510 -59.41 -66.12 38.89
CA LYS A 510 -60.40 -67.08 38.37
C LYS A 510 -60.24 -68.47 38.98
N TYR A 511 -58.99 -68.88 39.25
CA TYR A 511 -58.68 -70.22 39.75
C TYR A 511 -58.45 -70.27 41.27
N LEU A 512 -58.49 -69.13 41.98
CA LEU A 512 -58.30 -69.08 43.43
C LEU A 512 -59.32 -69.94 44.18
N GLY A 513 -60.60 -69.91 43.78
CA GLY A 513 -61.63 -70.75 44.40
C GLY A 513 -61.35 -72.25 44.21
N LEU A 514 -60.89 -72.65 43.03
CA LEU A 514 -60.51 -74.05 42.76
C LEU A 514 -59.29 -74.45 43.60
N ALA A 515 -58.24 -73.62 43.61
CA ALA A 515 -57.04 -73.86 44.40
C ALA A 515 -57.35 -74.02 45.89
N THR A 516 -58.28 -73.20 46.44
CA THR A 516 -58.69 -73.32 47.84
C THR A 516 -59.38 -74.63 48.15
N VAL A 517 -60.21 -75.18 47.25
CA VAL A 517 -60.83 -76.49 47.48
C VAL A 517 -59.79 -77.60 47.41
N THR A 518 -58.92 -77.56 46.40
CA THR A 518 -57.87 -78.57 46.20
C THR A 518 -56.96 -78.67 47.41
N GLU A 519 -56.45 -77.53 47.89
CA GLU A 519 -55.59 -77.45 49.06
C GLU A 519 -56.29 -77.99 50.32
N LEU A 520 -57.59 -77.73 50.46
CA LEU A 520 -58.37 -78.19 51.61
C LEU A 520 -58.57 -79.70 51.62
N ILE A 521 -58.77 -80.30 50.45
CA ILE A 521 -58.90 -81.74 50.28
C ILE A 521 -57.55 -82.42 50.51
N GLU A 522 -56.47 -81.88 49.94
CA GLU A 522 -55.12 -82.45 50.07
C GLU A 522 -54.61 -82.46 51.51
N LYS A 523 -54.97 -81.45 52.30
CA LYS A 523 -54.63 -81.38 53.73
C LYS A 523 -55.67 -82.05 54.65
N ASN A 524 -56.75 -82.60 54.13
CA ASN A 524 -57.78 -83.24 54.95
C ASN A 524 -57.38 -84.66 55.36
N PRO A 525 -57.21 -84.95 56.66
CA PRO A 525 -56.88 -86.30 57.11
C PRO A 525 -58.08 -87.26 56.98
N ASP A 526 -57.81 -88.56 56.83
CA ASP A 526 -58.83 -89.60 56.59
C ASP A 526 -59.90 -89.71 57.69
N PHE A 527 -59.56 -89.31 58.92
CA PHE A 527 -60.48 -89.34 60.08
C PHE A 527 -61.36 -88.08 60.19
N ILE A 528 -61.22 -87.10 59.30
CA ILE A 528 -62.10 -85.93 59.20
C ILE A 528 -62.92 -86.05 57.92
N ARG A 529 -64.25 -86.07 58.07
CA ARG A 529 -65.16 -85.97 56.93
C ARG A 529 -65.68 -84.54 56.82
N LEU A 530 -65.45 -83.93 55.68
CA LEU A 530 -65.99 -82.62 55.37
C LEU A 530 -67.44 -82.78 54.91
N ASN A 531 -68.37 -82.20 55.67
CA ASN A 531 -69.79 -82.28 55.37
C ASN A 531 -70.21 -81.14 54.44
N ARG A 532 -69.63 -79.96 54.63
CA ARG A 532 -69.94 -78.77 53.82
C ARG A 532 -68.75 -77.83 53.75
N ILE A 533 -68.48 -77.33 52.55
CA ILE A 533 -67.53 -76.25 52.31
C ILE A 533 -68.31 -75.10 51.68
N ARG A 534 -68.33 -73.95 52.33
CA ARG A 534 -68.86 -72.70 51.78
C ARG A 534 -67.70 -71.75 51.52
N LEU A 535 -67.52 -71.40 50.26
CA LEU A 535 -66.53 -70.40 49.83
C LEU A 535 -67.23 -69.08 49.53
N ASP A 536 -66.87 -68.05 50.28
CA ASP A 536 -67.25 -66.67 50.01
C ASP A 536 -66.03 -65.99 49.39
N MET A 537 -65.93 -66.07 48.06
CA MET A 537 -64.74 -65.63 47.31
C MET A 537 -64.68 -64.11 47.10
N GLY A 538 -65.59 -63.33 47.70
CA GLY A 538 -65.76 -61.91 47.39
C GLY A 538 -66.37 -61.74 46.01
N GLY A 539 -67.49 -61.00 45.92
CA GLY A 539 -68.11 -60.71 44.63
C GLY A 539 -67.18 -59.88 43.73
N LEU A 540 -67.32 -60.05 42.41
CA LEU A 540 -66.79 -59.12 41.41
C LEU A 540 -67.27 -57.71 41.77
N SER A 541 -66.34 -56.86 42.20
CA SER A 541 -66.62 -55.50 42.65
C SER A 541 -67.33 -54.70 41.55
N ASP A 542 -68.63 -54.48 41.75
CA ASP A 542 -69.32 -53.33 41.19
C ASP A 542 -69.04 -52.13 42.12
N LYS A 543 -68.49 -51.08 41.50
CA LYS A 543 -68.02 -49.86 42.17
C LYS A 543 -69.17 -49.18 42.93
N LYS A 544 -69.27 -49.42 44.24
CA LYS A 544 -69.65 -48.45 45.30
C LYS A 544 -70.01 -49.19 46.59
N ARG A 545 -68.99 -49.61 47.35
CA ARG A 545 -68.96 -49.69 48.82
C ARG A 545 -67.62 -50.29 49.25
N ASN A 546 -66.76 -49.45 49.82
CA ASN A 546 -65.50 -49.85 50.45
C ASN A 546 -65.77 -50.62 51.74
N SER A 547 -66.09 -51.91 51.61
CA SER A 547 -65.79 -52.88 52.66
C SER A 547 -65.00 -54.00 51.99
N LYS A 548 -63.69 -54.06 52.25
CA LYS A 548 -62.78 -55.16 51.90
C LYS A 548 -63.39 -56.45 52.48
N ARG A 549 -64.20 -57.18 51.71
CA ARG A 549 -64.64 -58.53 52.09
C ARG A 549 -63.48 -59.45 51.78
N SER A 550 -62.73 -59.86 52.80
CA SER A 550 -61.72 -60.89 52.67
C SER A 550 -62.40 -62.19 52.23
N SER A 551 -61.83 -62.84 51.21
CA SER A 551 -62.27 -64.16 50.78
C SER A 551 -62.18 -65.10 51.98
N ARG A 552 -63.25 -65.83 52.28
CA ARG A 552 -63.32 -66.70 53.45
C ARG A 552 -63.94 -68.04 53.10
N ALA A 553 -63.43 -69.09 53.74
CA ALA A 553 -64.01 -70.42 53.72
C ALA A 553 -64.68 -70.70 55.06
N ILE A 554 -65.90 -71.23 55.04
CA ILE A 554 -66.56 -71.82 56.20
C ILE A 554 -66.68 -73.31 55.93
N ILE A 555 -66.13 -74.12 56.83
CA ILE A 555 -66.01 -75.56 56.67
C ILE A 555 -66.73 -76.21 57.83
N GLU A 556 -67.70 -77.05 57.52
CA GLU A 556 -68.40 -77.89 58.48
C GLU A 556 -67.90 -79.33 58.29
N GLY A 557 -67.42 -79.95 59.36
CA GLY A 557 -66.86 -81.30 59.31
C GLY A 557 -67.14 -82.09 60.57
N THR A 558 -66.96 -83.40 60.45
CA THR A 558 -67.09 -84.36 61.54
C THR A 558 -65.78 -85.10 61.71
N VAL A 559 -65.23 -85.06 62.93
CA VAL A 559 -64.05 -85.83 63.33
C VAL A 559 -64.55 -87.18 63.85
N PHE A 560 -64.07 -88.25 63.22
CA PHE A 560 -64.31 -89.63 63.65
C PHE A 560 -63.15 -90.12 64.51
N LYS A 561 -63.43 -91.11 65.35
CA LYS A 561 -62.41 -91.72 66.20
C LYS A 561 -61.38 -92.42 65.33
N GLU A 562 -60.11 -92.08 65.52
CA GLU A 562 -59.00 -92.80 64.91
C GLU A 562 -58.97 -94.24 65.47
N LYS A 563 -58.58 -95.24 64.67
CA LYS A 563 -58.63 -96.68 65.06
C LYS A 563 -57.70 -97.06 66.24
N SER A 564 -57.14 -96.08 66.95
CA SER A 564 -56.24 -96.25 68.09
C SER A 564 -57.03 -96.38 69.40
N GLY A 565 -56.75 -97.44 70.16
CA GLY A 565 -57.56 -97.95 71.28
C GLY A 565 -57.54 -97.15 72.60
N GLN A 566 -57.58 -95.81 72.56
CA GLN A 566 -57.72 -94.96 73.75
C GLN A 566 -59.09 -94.25 73.80
N ASN A 567 -59.62 -94.01 75.00
CA ASN A 567 -60.95 -93.44 75.24
C ASN A 567 -60.84 -92.07 75.92
N GLY A 568 -61.43 -91.02 75.33
CA GLY A 568 -61.51 -89.68 75.90
C GLY A 568 -61.90 -88.62 74.87
N ARG A 569 -62.65 -87.58 75.27
CA ARG A 569 -63.04 -86.46 74.40
C ARG A 569 -61.84 -85.64 73.90
N ASP A 570 -60.73 -85.67 74.65
CA ASP A 570 -59.49 -84.92 74.37
C ASP A 570 -58.82 -85.31 73.05
N LEU A 571 -58.97 -86.57 72.60
CA LEU A 571 -58.41 -87.03 71.32
C LEU A 571 -59.07 -86.33 70.13
N PHE A 572 -60.38 -86.09 70.17
CA PHE A 572 -61.07 -85.35 69.11
C PHE A 572 -60.59 -83.90 69.02
N GLU A 573 -60.32 -83.27 70.17
CA GLU A 573 -59.78 -81.91 70.22
C GLU A 573 -58.34 -81.84 69.71
N MET A 574 -57.51 -82.83 70.05
CA MET A 574 -56.13 -82.93 69.54
C MET A 574 -56.11 -83.14 68.02
N SER A 575 -56.96 -84.04 67.49
CA SER A 575 -57.09 -84.30 66.05
C SER A 575 -57.58 -83.07 65.28
N LEU A 576 -58.56 -82.32 65.82
CA LEU A 576 -59.02 -81.06 65.24
C LEU A 576 -57.95 -79.97 65.31
N GLY A 577 -57.21 -79.88 66.42
CA GLY A 577 -56.09 -78.94 66.59
C GLY A 577 -54.96 -79.19 65.59
N ASN A 578 -54.59 -80.45 65.38
CA ASN A 578 -53.59 -80.84 64.38
C ASN A 578 -54.03 -80.51 62.95
N TYR A 579 -55.33 -80.71 62.64
CA TYR A 579 -55.88 -80.31 61.35
C TYR A 579 -55.83 -78.79 61.15
N ILE A 580 -56.18 -77.99 62.16
CA ILE A 580 -56.07 -76.52 62.11
C ILE A 580 -54.62 -76.08 61.87
N LEU A 581 -53.65 -76.67 62.58
CA LEU A 581 -52.23 -76.40 62.39
C LEU A 581 -51.75 -76.77 60.98
N SER A 582 -52.30 -77.84 60.39
CA SER A 582 -51.97 -78.24 59.01
C SER A 582 -52.49 -77.24 57.98
N LEU A 583 -53.64 -76.62 58.25
CA LEU A 583 -54.21 -75.58 57.41
C LEU A 583 -53.46 -74.25 57.56
N GLU A 584 -52.96 -73.89 58.75
CA GLU A 584 -52.10 -72.71 58.94
C GLU A 584 -50.78 -72.77 58.18
N LYS A 585 -50.26 -73.98 57.93
CA LYS A 585 -49.04 -74.18 57.14
C LYS A 585 -49.26 -74.01 55.63
N SER A 586 -50.50 -73.85 55.18
CA SER A 586 -50.81 -73.63 53.76
C SER A 586 -50.50 -72.18 53.34
N PRO A 587 -49.92 -71.95 52.15
CA PRO A 587 -49.70 -70.60 51.62
C PRO A 587 -51.00 -69.90 51.17
N ILE A 588 -52.15 -70.59 51.23
CA ILE A 588 -53.45 -70.07 50.78
C ILE A 588 -54.34 -69.69 51.97
N PHE A 589 -54.17 -70.32 53.14
CA PHE A 589 -55.04 -70.14 54.28
C PHE A 589 -54.43 -69.26 55.37
N LEU A 590 -55.23 -68.35 55.90
CA LEU A 590 -54.86 -67.41 56.95
C LEU A 590 -55.82 -67.57 58.14
N ARG A 591 -55.24 -67.74 59.33
CA ARG A 591 -55.96 -67.70 60.63
C ARG A 591 -57.22 -68.57 60.67
N PRO A 592 -57.11 -69.91 60.59
CA PRO A 592 -58.24 -70.79 60.83
C PRO A 592 -58.72 -70.61 62.28
N SER A 593 -60.03 -70.47 62.46
CA SER A 593 -60.66 -70.27 63.76
C SER A 593 -61.89 -71.14 63.90
N ILE A 594 -62.09 -71.73 65.08
CA ILE A 594 -63.26 -72.57 65.37
C ILE A 594 -64.43 -71.64 65.70
N ARG A 595 -65.52 -71.72 64.92
CA ARG A 595 -66.78 -71.02 65.19
C ARG A 595 -67.67 -71.78 66.15
N LYS A 596 -67.79 -73.09 65.95
CA LYS A 596 -68.68 -73.95 66.72
C LYS A 596 -68.05 -75.34 66.84
N LYS A 597 -68.20 -75.95 68.01
CA LYS A 597 -67.86 -77.36 68.24
C LYS A 597 -68.92 -78.01 69.12
N THR A 598 -69.43 -79.17 68.72
CA THR A 598 -70.45 -79.93 69.44
C THR A 598 -70.19 -81.43 69.34
N PHE A 599 -70.36 -82.15 70.44
CA PHE A 599 -70.29 -83.61 70.45
C PHE A 599 -71.68 -84.20 70.20
N GLU A 600 -71.78 -85.11 69.24
CA GLU A 600 -73.00 -85.84 68.94
C GLU A 600 -72.71 -87.34 68.90
N HIS A 601 -73.71 -88.15 69.22
CA HIS A 601 -73.61 -89.60 69.12
C HIS A 601 -74.29 -90.07 67.83
N ILE A 602 -73.55 -90.77 66.97
CA ILE A 602 -74.07 -91.32 65.72
C ILE A 602 -74.09 -92.85 65.84
N ASP A 603 -75.25 -93.47 65.69
CA ASP A 603 -75.52 -94.90 65.97
C ASP A 603 -74.49 -95.90 65.38
N ARG A 604 -73.85 -95.58 64.25
CA ARG A 604 -72.83 -96.42 63.59
C ARG A 604 -71.37 -96.11 63.93
N TYR A 605 -71.09 -94.94 64.51
CA TYR A 605 -69.73 -94.42 64.66
C TYR A 605 -69.39 -94.00 66.10
N GLY A 606 -70.35 -94.04 67.02
CA GLY A 606 -70.17 -93.63 68.40
C GLY A 606 -70.20 -92.10 68.57
N GLU A 607 -69.56 -91.61 69.63
CA GLU A 607 -69.40 -90.17 69.87
C GLU A 607 -68.45 -89.57 68.82
N VAL A 608 -68.89 -88.50 68.16
CA VAL A 608 -68.12 -87.76 67.14
C VAL A 608 -68.09 -86.28 67.48
N LEU A 609 -67.07 -85.57 66.99
CA LEU A 609 -66.96 -84.12 67.14
C LEU A 609 -67.35 -83.43 65.84
N ILE A 610 -68.44 -82.67 65.87
CA ILE A 610 -68.85 -81.79 64.76
C ILE A 610 -68.24 -80.41 64.99
N PHE A 611 -67.60 -79.87 63.96
CA PHE A 611 -66.99 -78.55 64.02
C PHE A 611 -67.42 -77.67 62.84
N GLU A 612 -67.38 -76.36 63.08
CA GLU A 612 -67.44 -75.32 62.06
C GLU A 612 -66.17 -74.48 62.16
N LEU A 613 -65.36 -74.47 61.09
CA LEU A 613 -64.15 -73.66 60.96
C LEU A 613 -64.41 -72.47 60.05
N GLN A 614 -63.93 -71.30 60.45
CA GLN A 614 -63.83 -70.13 59.58
C GLN A 614 -62.34 -69.88 59.28
N ILE A 615 -62.02 -69.77 57.99
CA ILE A 615 -60.66 -69.56 57.50
C ILE A 615 -60.66 -68.41 56.51
N TYR A 616 -59.68 -67.51 56.59
CA TYR A 616 -59.49 -66.46 55.58
C TYR A 616 -58.56 -66.98 54.48
N ILE A 617 -58.79 -66.54 53.24
CA ILE A 617 -58.00 -66.95 52.07
C ILE A 617 -57.08 -65.80 51.69
N GLN A 618 -55.79 -66.10 51.53
CA GLN A 618 -54.80 -65.16 51.04
C GLN A 618 -55.06 -64.87 49.57
N SER A 619 -55.65 -63.71 49.30
CA SER A 619 -55.72 -63.15 47.95
C SER A 619 -54.41 -62.42 47.69
N GLN A 620 -53.70 -62.74 46.59
CA GLN A 620 -52.58 -61.94 46.06
C GLN A 620 -53.08 -60.60 45.49
N THR A 621 -53.74 -59.83 46.35
CA THR A 621 -54.11 -58.45 46.12
C THR A 621 -53.40 -57.66 47.20
N GLU A 622 -52.29 -57.04 46.77
CA GLU A 622 -51.43 -56.09 47.50
C GLU A 622 -50.14 -56.72 48.05
N ASP A 623 -49.07 -56.65 47.23
CA ASP A 623 -47.99 -55.69 47.48
C ASP A 623 -47.42 -55.20 46.14
N GLU A 624 -47.12 -53.90 46.09
CA GLU A 624 -46.78 -52.99 44.96
C GLU A 624 -47.93 -52.43 44.09
#